data_AF-A0A1G3PMB8-F1
#
_entry.id   AF-A0A1G3PMB8-F1
#
_cell.length_a   1.000
_cell.length_b   1.000
_cell.length_c   1.000
_cell.angle_alpha   90.00
_cell.angle_beta   90.00
_cell.angle_gamma   90.00
#
_symmetry.space_group_name_H-M   'P 1'
#
loop_
_entity.id
_entity.type
_entity.pdbx_description
1 polymer ?
#
loop_
_entity_poly.entity_id
_entity_poly.type
_entity_poly.pdbx_seq_one_letter_code
_entity_poly.pdbx_strand_id
1 'polypeptide(L)'
;MSNEEKTKSAETAFVCYLIERINGKKGKKPDTGFSASLRRADNEATAYQSWEYLANWCDLENEYRRKPYALIAAALARAKPEKNGYLGIGQAISACYDFDKNSDPARSKLRRILACKNAVEACEVLRPVLNLLAAKSVKIDYARLLADLLYFNDEKRTRWAADFYGRPKEEENA
;
A
#
# COMPACT_ATOMS: atom_id res chain seq x y z
N MET A 1 15.01 25.14 19.86
CA MET A 1 14.13 24.13 20.46
C MET A 1 12.78 24.20 19.76
N SER A 2 12.57 23.36 18.77
CA SER A 2 11.29 23.20 18.09
C SER A 2 11.03 21.71 17.99
N ASN A 3 10.56 21.16 19.10
CA ASN A 3 10.15 19.77 19.21
C ASN A 3 8.67 19.71 18.78
N GLU A 4 8.41 19.88 17.49
CA GLU A 4 7.17 19.39 16.89
C GLU A 4 7.40 17.91 16.61
N GLU A 5 7.11 17.07 17.59
CA GLU A 5 6.81 15.67 17.32
C GLU A 5 5.62 15.65 16.36
N LYS A 6 5.89 15.56 15.05
CA LYS A 6 4.87 15.28 14.04
C LYS A 6 4.11 14.05 14.50
N THR A 7 2.89 14.23 14.98
CA THR A 7 1.95 13.14 15.23
C THR A 7 1.86 12.34 13.93
N LYS A 8 2.34 11.09 13.96
CA LYS A 8 2.29 10.20 12.79
C LYS A 8 0.84 10.10 12.33
N SER A 9 0.61 10.22 11.02
CA SER A 9 -0.75 10.08 10.46
C SER A 9 -1.33 8.71 10.80
N ALA A 10 -2.67 8.58 10.84
CA ALA A 10 -3.34 7.32 11.15
C ALA A 10 -2.90 6.18 10.21
N GLU A 11 -2.65 6.49 8.94
CA GLU A 11 -2.16 5.54 7.92
C GLU A 11 -0.73 5.07 8.22
N THR A 12 0.12 5.98 8.68
CA THR A 12 1.49 5.64 9.10
C THR A 12 1.46 4.75 10.33
N ALA A 13 0.63 5.08 11.32
CA ALA A 13 0.45 4.27 12.51
C ALA A 13 -0.06 2.86 12.17
N PHE A 14 -1.02 2.75 11.24
CA PHE A 14 -1.54 1.48 10.74
C PHE A 14 -0.45 0.64 10.09
N VAL A 15 0.31 1.21 9.14
CA VAL A 15 1.37 0.49 8.43
C VAL A 15 2.48 0.04 9.39
N CYS A 16 2.91 0.90 10.32
CA CYS A 16 3.88 0.54 11.35
C CYS A 16 3.37 -0.61 12.22
N TYR A 17 2.13 -0.52 12.71
CA TYR A 17 1.51 -1.58 13.51
C TYR A 17 1.49 -2.93 12.80
N LEU A 18 1.13 -2.95 11.51
CA LEU A 18 1.11 -4.17 10.71
C LEU A 18 2.51 -4.75 10.52
N ILE A 19 3.49 -3.93 10.11
CA ILE A 19 4.88 -4.36 9.88
C ILE A 19 5.47 -4.98 11.15
N GLU A 20 5.29 -4.33 12.30
CA GLU A 20 5.79 -4.83 13.59
C GLU A 20 5.19 -6.19 13.96
N ARG A 21 3.89 -6.41 13.74
CA ARG A 21 3.25 -7.70 14.06
C ARG A 21 3.61 -8.79 13.05
N ILE A 22 3.69 -8.45 11.76
CA ILE A 22 4.02 -9.38 10.68
C ILE A 22 5.45 -9.92 10.85
N ASN A 23 6.41 -9.04 11.18
CA ASN A 23 7.83 -9.41 11.29
C ASN A 23 8.24 -9.78 12.72
N GLY A 24 7.43 -9.43 13.72
CA GLY A 24 7.82 -9.48 15.12
C GLY A 24 8.61 -8.24 15.52
N LYS A 25 8.41 -7.79 16.77
CA LYS A 25 9.22 -6.73 17.40
C LYS A 25 10.32 -7.35 18.25
N LYS A 26 11.39 -6.61 18.56
CA LYS A 26 12.44 -7.02 19.50
C LYS A 26 11.87 -7.77 20.72
N GLY A 27 12.25 -9.05 20.85
CA GLY A 27 11.80 -9.95 21.93
C GLY A 27 10.46 -10.66 21.70
N LYS A 28 9.81 -10.50 20.54
CA LYS A 28 8.56 -11.18 20.16
C LYS A 28 8.70 -11.83 18.78
N LYS A 29 8.17 -13.05 18.65
CA LYS A 29 8.15 -13.78 17.37
C LYS A 29 7.14 -13.15 16.39
N PRO A 30 7.34 -13.30 15.07
CA PRO A 30 6.33 -13.00 14.06
C PRO A 30 4.98 -13.63 14.37
N ASP A 31 3.90 -12.87 14.18
CA ASP A 31 2.54 -13.38 14.34
C ASP A 31 2.07 -14.01 13.00
N THR A 32 2.23 -15.33 12.90
CA THR A 32 1.94 -16.09 11.68
C THR A 32 0.44 -16.21 11.41
N GLY A 33 -0.37 -16.34 12.46
CA GLY A 33 -1.84 -16.39 12.38
C GLY A 33 -2.40 -15.07 11.87
N PHE A 34 -1.98 -13.96 12.49
CA PHE A 34 -2.28 -12.60 12.03
C PHE A 34 -1.92 -12.40 10.56
N SER A 35 -0.70 -12.75 10.17
CA SER A 35 -0.25 -12.62 8.78
C SER A 35 -1.08 -13.47 7.83
N ALA A 36 -1.46 -14.69 8.22
CA ALA A 36 -2.27 -15.57 7.38
C ALA A 36 -3.69 -15.01 7.16
N SER A 37 -4.32 -14.47 8.21
CA SER A 37 -5.61 -13.80 8.11
C SER A 37 -5.54 -12.56 7.22
N LEU A 38 -4.52 -11.70 7.39
CA LEU A 38 -4.37 -10.48 6.60
C LEU A 38 -4.13 -10.74 5.12
N ARG A 39 -3.41 -11.80 4.72
CA ARG A 39 -3.22 -12.15 3.30
C ARG A 39 -4.52 -12.36 2.53
N ARG A 40 -5.61 -12.67 3.25
CA ARG A 40 -6.94 -12.92 2.71
C ARG A 40 -7.89 -11.73 2.86
N ALA A 41 -7.43 -10.62 3.46
CA ALA A 41 -8.26 -9.46 3.79
C ALA A 41 -8.88 -8.81 2.56
N ASP A 42 -8.14 -8.78 1.45
CA ASP A 42 -8.61 -8.16 0.21
C ASP A 42 -9.60 -9.05 -0.55
N ASN A 43 -9.67 -10.36 -0.29
CA ASN A 43 -10.68 -11.23 -0.90
C ASN A 43 -12.01 -11.15 -0.12
N GLU A 44 -13.08 -10.74 -0.79
CA GLU A 44 -14.41 -10.52 -0.21
C GLU A 44 -14.96 -11.75 0.53
N ALA A 45 -14.83 -12.94 -0.07
CA ALA A 45 -15.32 -14.18 0.53
C ALA A 45 -14.61 -14.56 1.85
N THR A 46 -13.41 -14.02 2.09
CA THR A 46 -12.58 -14.38 3.24
C THR A 46 -12.22 -13.17 4.10
N ALA A 47 -12.71 -11.97 3.77
CA ALA A 47 -12.32 -10.72 4.41
C ALA A 47 -12.62 -10.74 5.92
N TYR A 48 -13.71 -11.40 6.32
CA TYR A 48 -14.15 -11.53 7.71
C TYR A 48 -13.07 -12.10 8.65
N GLN A 49 -12.17 -12.95 8.12
CA GLN A 49 -11.06 -13.54 8.89
C GLN A 49 -10.05 -12.50 9.39
N SER A 50 -10.05 -11.31 8.80
CA SER A 50 -9.16 -10.20 9.17
C SER A 50 -9.85 -9.07 9.93
N TRP A 51 -11.18 -9.14 10.08
CA TRP A 51 -11.98 -8.02 10.61
C TRP A 51 -11.62 -7.65 12.04
N GLU A 52 -11.29 -8.63 12.89
CA GLU A 52 -10.82 -8.38 14.27
C GLU A 52 -9.57 -7.47 14.31
N TYR A 53 -8.76 -7.47 13.25
CA TYR A 53 -7.56 -6.64 13.15
C TYR A 53 -7.82 -5.30 12.47
N LEU A 54 -8.81 -5.21 11.58
CA LEU A 54 -9.15 -4.01 10.82
C LEU A 54 -10.18 -3.11 11.53
N ALA A 55 -11.01 -3.66 12.42
CA ALA A 55 -12.08 -2.95 13.12
C ALA A 55 -11.58 -1.74 13.94
N ASN A 56 -10.36 -1.80 14.46
CA ASN A 56 -9.75 -0.70 15.22
C ASN A 56 -9.29 0.47 14.33
N TRP A 57 -9.26 0.29 13.02
CA TRP A 57 -8.69 1.26 12.06
C TRP A 57 -9.71 1.83 11.09
N CYS A 58 -10.79 1.10 10.85
CA CYS A 58 -11.83 1.53 9.93
C CYS A 58 -13.20 0.98 10.32
N ASP A 59 -14.23 1.73 9.94
CA ASP A 59 -15.59 1.22 9.88
C ASP A 59 -15.67 0.13 8.80
N LEU A 60 -16.03 -1.08 9.22
CA LEU A 60 -16.08 -2.27 8.36
C LEU A 60 -17.29 -2.25 7.41
N GLU A 61 -18.36 -1.51 7.75
CA GLU A 61 -19.53 -1.40 6.89
C GLU A 61 -19.29 -0.40 5.75
N ASN A 62 -18.40 0.57 5.96
CA ASN A 62 -18.00 1.52 4.93
C ASN A 62 -16.96 0.90 3.99
N GLU A 63 -17.42 0.36 2.85
CA GLU A 63 -16.55 -0.27 1.87
C GLU A 63 -15.44 0.64 1.31
N TYR A 64 -15.74 1.92 1.13
CA TYR A 64 -14.77 2.91 0.64
C TYR A 64 -13.61 3.14 1.62
N ARG A 65 -13.81 2.84 2.91
CA ARG A 65 -12.74 2.81 3.91
C ARG A 65 -12.17 1.42 4.07
N ARG A 66 -13.01 0.40 4.26
CA ARG A 66 -12.58 -0.99 4.49
C ARG A 66 -11.68 -1.53 3.39
N LYS A 67 -12.04 -1.35 2.11
CA LYS A 67 -11.28 -1.95 0.98
C LYS A 67 -9.84 -1.42 0.88
N PRO A 68 -9.56 -0.10 0.99
CA PRO A 68 -8.20 0.41 1.11
C PRO A 68 -7.38 -0.20 2.25
N TYR A 69 -7.93 -0.24 3.47
CA TYR A 69 -7.25 -0.84 4.62
C TYR A 69 -6.96 -2.34 4.40
N ALA A 70 -7.93 -3.08 3.88
CA ALA A 70 -7.81 -4.50 3.57
C ALA A 70 -6.76 -4.77 2.48
N LEU A 71 -6.72 -3.96 1.41
CA LEU A 71 -5.74 -4.06 0.34
C LEU A 71 -4.31 -3.89 0.88
N ILE A 72 -4.08 -2.85 1.67
CA ILE A 72 -2.77 -2.53 2.22
C ILE A 72 -2.34 -3.60 3.23
N ALA A 73 -3.24 -4.06 4.07
CA ALA A 73 -2.96 -5.15 5.02
C ALA A 73 -2.55 -6.45 4.30
N ALA A 74 -3.29 -6.81 3.26
CA ALA A 74 -3.01 -8.01 2.49
C ALA A 74 -1.69 -7.90 1.73
N ALA A 75 -1.41 -6.74 1.15
CA ALA A 75 -0.15 -6.47 0.45
C ALA A 75 1.06 -6.53 1.40
N LEU A 76 0.97 -5.93 2.59
CA LEU A 76 2.03 -5.99 3.61
C LEU A 76 2.24 -7.42 4.11
N ALA A 77 1.18 -8.20 4.36
CA ALA A 77 1.29 -9.57 4.84
C ALA A 77 1.88 -10.54 3.79
N ARG A 78 1.78 -10.20 2.50
CA ARG A 78 2.44 -10.89 1.38
C ARG A 78 3.89 -10.45 1.21
N ALA A 79 4.15 -9.15 1.20
CA ALA A 79 5.48 -8.59 0.93
C ALA A 79 6.45 -8.68 2.13
N LYS A 80 5.93 -8.62 3.36
CA LYS A 80 6.68 -8.60 4.62
C LYS A 80 7.88 -7.64 4.61
N PRO A 81 7.70 -6.35 4.25
CA PRO A 81 8.81 -5.42 4.25
C PRO A 81 9.26 -5.15 5.68
N GLU A 82 10.56 -4.88 5.88
CA GLU A 82 11.11 -4.54 7.20
C GLU A 82 10.68 -3.16 7.69
N LYS A 83 10.53 -2.21 6.76
CA LYS A 83 10.08 -0.82 7.00
C LYS A 83 9.16 -0.38 5.86
N ASN A 84 8.36 0.67 6.09
CA ASN A 84 7.60 1.30 5.02
C ASN A 84 8.57 1.83 3.94
N GLY A 85 8.20 1.70 2.67
CA GLY A 85 9.01 2.21 1.58
C GLY A 85 8.84 3.71 1.36
N TYR A 86 9.42 4.20 0.27
CA TYR A 86 9.49 5.63 -0.06
C TYR A 86 8.98 5.94 -1.48
N LEU A 87 8.80 4.91 -2.32
CA LEU A 87 8.32 5.09 -3.69
C LEU A 87 6.80 5.26 -3.71
N GLY A 88 6.32 6.32 -4.37
CA GLY A 88 4.91 6.42 -4.75
C GLY A 88 4.53 5.33 -5.75
N ILE A 89 3.24 5.01 -5.87
CA ILE A 89 2.76 3.90 -6.72
C ILE A 89 3.20 4.03 -8.19
N GLY A 90 3.23 5.26 -8.74
CA GLY A 90 3.72 5.51 -10.10
C GLY A 90 5.18 5.10 -10.28
N GLN A 91 6.05 5.59 -9.39
CA GLN A 91 7.47 5.21 -9.40
C GLN A 91 7.65 3.71 -9.14
N ALA A 92 6.89 3.14 -8.21
CA ALA A 92 6.97 1.72 -7.88
C ALA A 92 6.61 0.82 -9.08
N ILE A 93 5.62 1.21 -9.89
CA ILE A 93 5.31 0.49 -11.15
C ILE A 93 6.47 0.62 -12.13
N SER A 94 7.05 1.81 -12.30
CA SER A 94 8.20 1.99 -13.21
C SER A 94 9.44 1.21 -12.74
N ALA A 95 9.67 1.12 -11.43
CA ALA A 95 10.80 0.39 -10.84
C ALA A 95 10.75 -1.11 -11.17
N CYS A 96 9.55 -1.67 -11.40
CA CYS A 96 9.43 -3.07 -11.84
C CYS A 96 10.02 -3.35 -13.22
N TYR A 97 10.27 -2.30 -13.99
CA TYR A 97 10.75 -2.33 -15.37
C TYR A 97 11.98 -1.44 -15.53
N ASP A 98 12.87 -1.45 -14.53
CA ASP A 98 14.15 -0.72 -14.56
C ASP A 98 14.00 0.79 -14.79
N PHE A 99 12.87 1.35 -14.33
CA PHE A 99 12.47 2.74 -14.57
C PHE A 99 12.32 3.11 -16.05
N ASP A 100 12.17 2.12 -16.93
CA ASP A 100 11.84 2.34 -18.34
C ASP A 100 10.40 2.85 -18.48
N LYS A 101 10.28 4.16 -18.69
CA LYS A 101 9.00 4.84 -18.91
C LYS A 101 8.35 4.48 -20.25
N ASN A 102 9.11 3.86 -21.16
CA ASN A 102 8.61 3.37 -22.44
C ASN A 102 8.17 1.90 -22.38
N SER A 103 8.27 1.25 -21.21
CA SER A 103 7.75 -0.10 -21.02
C SER A 103 6.22 -0.12 -21.20
N ASP A 104 5.75 -0.79 -22.26
CA ASP A 104 4.32 -0.96 -22.52
C ASP A 104 3.58 -1.68 -21.38
N PRO A 105 4.14 -2.74 -20.77
CA PRO A 105 3.55 -3.36 -19.58
C PRO A 105 3.41 -2.40 -18.39
N ALA A 106 4.35 -1.47 -18.20
CA ALA A 106 4.32 -0.48 -17.13
C ALA A 106 3.24 0.59 -17.40
N ARG A 107 3.24 1.15 -18.62
CA ARG A 107 2.26 2.15 -19.08
C ARG A 107 0.84 1.61 -19.06
N SER A 108 0.63 0.36 -19.46
CA SER A 108 -0.68 -0.29 -19.43
C SER A 108 -1.23 -0.40 -18.00
N LYS A 109 -0.41 -0.83 -17.03
CA LYS A 109 -0.82 -0.88 -15.61
C LYS A 109 -1.17 0.48 -15.05
N LEU A 110 -0.31 1.49 -15.32
CA LEU A 110 -0.59 2.86 -14.90
C LEU A 110 -1.92 3.35 -15.49
N ARG A 111 -2.11 3.24 -16.81
CA ARG A 111 -3.35 3.68 -17.47
C ARG A 111 -4.59 3.01 -16.89
N ARG A 112 -4.53 1.71 -16.58
CA ARG A 112 -5.66 0.99 -15.97
C ARG A 112 -6.03 1.57 -14.59
N ILE A 113 -5.04 1.88 -13.77
CA ILE A 113 -5.24 2.49 -12.44
C ILE A 113 -5.80 3.92 -12.58
N LEU A 114 -5.25 4.72 -13.50
CA LEU A 114 -5.71 6.09 -13.72
C LEU A 114 -7.14 6.17 -14.28
N ALA A 115 -7.61 5.12 -14.96
CA ALA A 115 -8.97 5.03 -15.45
C ALA A 115 -10.01 4.69 -14.37
N CYS A 116 -9.59 4.31 -13.16
CA CYS A 116 -10.50 3.95 -12.08
C CYS A 116 -11.33 5.16 -11.62
N LYS A 117 -12.64 4.96 -11.50
CA LYS A 117 -13.59 6.03 -11.15
C LYS A 117 -13.65 6.30 -9.65
N ASN A 118 -13.34 5.29 -8.83
CA ASN A 118 -13.39 5.38 -7.38
C ASN A 118 -12.32 4.50 -6.72
N ALA A 119 -12.16 4.66 -5.39
CA ALA A 119 -11.17 3.94 -4.59
C ALA A 119 -11.38 2.42 -4.61
N VAL A 120 -12.63 1.95 -4.68
CA VAL A 120 -12.97 0.51 -4.68
C VAL A 120 -12.45 -0.15 -5.96
N GLU A 121 -12.74 0.43 -7.12
CA GLU A 121 -12.23 -0.03 -8.41
C GLU A 121 -10.69 0.04 -8.44
N ALA A 122 -10.11 1.11 -7.90
CA ALA A 122 -8.66 1.25 -7.80
C ALA A 122 -8.05 0.11 -6.96
N CYS A 123 -8.68 -0.28 -5.84
CA CYS A 123 -8.21 -1.38 -5.01
C CYS A 123 -8.20 -2.73 -5.75
N GLU A 124 -9.20 -2.99 -6.57
CA GLU A 124 -9.30 -4.22 -7.38
C GLU A 124 -8.19 -4.30 -8.44
N VAL A 125 -7.96 -3.19 -9.14
CA VAL A 125 -6.89 -3.08 -10.14
C VAL A 125 -5.50 -3.13 -9.49
N LEU A 126 -5.34 -2.54 -8.31
CA LEU A 126 -4.06 -2.50 -7.60
C LEU A 126 -3.65 -3.85 -7.01
N ARG A 127 -4.59 -4.76 -6.70
CA ARG A 127 -4.24 -6.07 -6.12
C ARG A 127 -3.19 -6.85 -6.93
N PRO A 128 -3.37 -7.13 -8.22
CA PRO A 128 -2.34 -7.82 -9.01
C PRO A 128 -1.06 -6.99 -9.16
N VAL A 129 -1.16 -5.66 -9.16
CA VAL A 129 0.00 -4.76 -9.23
C VAL A 129 0.85 -4.88 -7.96
N LEU A 130 0.24 -4.83 -6.77
CA LEU A 130 0.95 -4.96 -5.50
C LEU A 130 1.61 -6.34 -5.34
N ASN A 131 1.01 -7.40 -5.89
CA ASN A 131 1.64 -8.73 -5.92
C ASN A 131 2.91 -8.73 -6.79
N LEU A 132 2.88 -8.06 -7.94
CA LEU A 132 4.07 -7.88 -8.78
C LEU A 132 5.14 -7.06 -8.06
N LEU A 133 4.76 -5.95 -7.40
CA LEU A 133 5.71 -5.13 -6.63
C LEU A 133 6.39 -5.94 -5.53
N ALA A 134 5.62 -6.77 -4.81
CA ALA A 134 6.14 -7.66 -3.78
C ALA A 134 7.11 -8.69 -4.36
N ALA A 135 6.75 -9.35 -5.48
CA ALA A 135 7.62 -10.31 -6.15
C ALA A 135 8.96 -9.70 -6.61
N LYS A 136 8.96 -8.40 -6.95
CA LYS A 136 10.16 -7.64 -7.32
C LYS A 136 10.81 -6.88 -6.15
N SER A 137 10.31 -7.06 -4.92
CA SER A 137 10.84 -6.42 -3.70
C SER A 137 10.93 -4.89 -3.79
N VAL A 138 9.99 -4.26 -4.51
CA VAL A 138 9.95 -2.80 -4.70
C VAL A 138 9.56 -2.10 -3.39
N LYS A 139 10.29 -1.03 -3.04
CA LYS A 139 10.13 -0.26 -1.80
C LYS A 139 9.00 0.78 -1.88
N ILE A 140 7.76 0.31 -2.06
CA ILE A 140 6.57 1.18 -2.09
C ILE A 140 6.23 1.78 -0.72
N ASP A 141 5.82 3.05 -0.71
CA ASP A 141 5.24 3.73 0.44
C ASP A 141 3.75 3.33 0.59
N TYR A 142 3.50 2.34 1.46
CA TYR A 142 2.16 1.83 1.73
C TYR A 142 1.29 2.83 2.48
N ALA A 143 1.89 3.66 3.35
CA ALA A 143 1.15 4.64 4.13
C ALA A 143 0.60 5.74 3.22
N ARG A 144 1.43 6.24 2.29
CA ARG A 144 0.99 7.19 1.27
C ARG A 144 -0.04 6.58 0.33
N LEU A 145 0.14 5.33 -0.09
CA LEU A 145 -0.85 4.65 -0.94
C LEU A 145 -2.20 4.51 -0.22
N LEU A 146 -2.21 4.16 1.07
CA LEU A 146 -3.43 4.11 1.87
C LEU A 146 -4.13 5.47 1.92
N ALA A 147 -3.39 6.53 2.23
CA ALA A 147 -3.94 7.89 2.25
C ALA A 147 -4.52 8.28 0.89
N ASP A 148 -3.81 7.99 -0.21
CA ASP A 148 -4.26 8.30 -1.56
C ASP A 148 -5.54 7.53 -1.93
N LEU A 149 -5.73 6.31 -1.44
CA LEU A 149 -6.94 5.52 -1.65
C LEU A 149 -8.12 6.00 -0.78
N LEU A 150 -7.87 6.41 0.47
CA LEU A 150 -8.91 6.95 1.35
C LEU A 150 -9.45 8.31 0.87
N TYR A 151 -8.60 9.10 0.22
CA TYR A 151 -8.93 10.42 -0.32
C TYR A 151 -8.84 10.44 -1.86
N PHE A 152 -9.25 9.35 -2.50
CA PHE A 152 -9.08 9.13 -3.93
C PHE A 152 -9.84 10.16 -4.78
N ASN A 153 -9.11 10.88 -5.63
CA ASN A 153 -9.63 11.90 -6.53
C ASN A 153 -8.65 12.14 -7.71
N ASP A 154 -8.98 13.11 -8.59
CA ASP A 154 -8.14 13.47 -9.75
C ASP A 154 -6.73 13.96 -9.38
N GLU A 155 -6.60 14.64 -8.25
CA GLU A 155 -5.30 15.10 -7.75
C GLU A 155 -4.40 13.89 -7.41
N LYS A 156 -4.96 12.83 -6.81
CA LYS A 156 -4.21 11.59 -6.53
C LYS A 156 -3.79 10.90 -7.82
N ARG A 157 -4.69 10.78 -8.80
CA ARG A 157 -4.38 10.21 -10.13
C ARG A 157 -3.29 11.00 -10.85
N THR A 158 -3.40 12.32 -10.86
CA THR A 158 -2.40 13.22 -11.49
C THR A 158 -1.03 13.03 -10.86
N ARG A 159 -0.97 12.95 -9.53
CA ARG A 159 0.28 12.71 -8.80
C ARG A 159 0.86 11.32 -9.06
N TRP A 160 0.04 10.28 -9.19
CA TRP A 160 0.51 8.95 -9.58
C TRP A 160 1.11 8.93 -10.99
N ALA A 161 0.50 9.66 -11.93
CA ALA A 161 1.03 9.84 -13.28
C ALA A 161 2.36 10.63 -13.25
N ALA A 162 2.40 11.74 -12.51
CA ALA A 162 3.60 12.55 -12.36
C ALA A 162 4.75 11.76 -11.73
N ASP A 163 4.47 10.97 -10.69
CA ASP A 163 5.45 10.07 -10.07
C ASP A 163 6.02 9.07 -11.10
N PHE A 164 5.17 8.47 -11.94
CA PHE A 164 5.62 7.51 -12.98
C PHE A 164 6.53 8.15 -14.04
N TYR A 165 6.18 9.33 -14.54
CA TYR A 165 6.96 10.03 -15.57
C TYR A 165 8.09 10.91 -15.01
N GLY A 166 8.13 11.13 -13.70
CA GLY A 166 9.13 11.91 -12.99
C GLY A 166 10.49 11.22 -12.90
N ARG A 167 11.50 11.90 -12.34
CA ARG A 167 12.80 11.26 -12.06
C ARG A 167 12.62 10.26 -10.91
N PRO A 168 13.35 9.12 -10.91
CA PRO A 168 13.36 8.21 -9.77
C PRO A 168 13.75 8.97 -8.50
N LYS A 169 13.02 8.75 -7.41
CA LYS A 169 13.46 9.20 -6.10
C LYS A 169 14.50 8.21 -5.61
N GLU A 170 15.67 8.70 -5.24
CA GLU A 170 16.67 7.91 -4.52
C GLU A 170 16.22 7.75 -3.06
N GLU A 171 16.67 6.69 -2.40
CA GLU A 171 16.51 6.57 -0.95
C GLU A 171 17.29 7.73 -0.32
N GLU A 172 16.61 8.81 0.09
CA GLU A 172 17.24 9.84 0.92
C GLU A 172 17.68 9.14 2.19
N ASN A 173 19.01 9.06 2.40
CA ASN A 173 19.63 8.46 3.57
C ASN A 173 19.00 9.03 4.85
N ALA A 174 18.09 8.27 5.46
CA ALA A 174 17.43 8.56 6.72
C ALA A 174 17.90 7.58 7.79
#